data_AF-A0AAE8G297-F1
#
_entry.id   AF-A0AAE8G297-F1
#
_cell.length_a   1.000
_cell.length_b   1.000
_cell.length_c   1.000
_cell.angle_alpha   90.00
_cell.angle_beta   90.00
_cell.angle_gamma   90.00
#
_symmetry.space_group_name_H-M   'P 1'
#
loop_
_entity.id
_entity.type
_entity.pdbx_description
1 polymer ?
#
loop_
_entity_poly.entity_id
_entity_poly.type
_entity_poly.pdbx_seq_one_letter_code
_entity_poly.pdbx_strand_id
1 'polypeptide(L)' 'MITDRSYNYLAAQVYEVDKNKNSTPWREGDKLKKYSQKFQVLQVEDNHKNGMQAMAVAPLDKNSRVDI' A
#
# COMPACT_ATOMS: atom_id res chain seq x y z
N MET A 1 11.80 -2.53 12.20
CA MET A 1 12.63 -2.52 10.98
C MET A 1 11.84 -3.13 9.84
N ILE A 2 11.82 -2.47 8.68
CA ILE A 2 11.22 -3.01 7.44
C ILE A 2 12.18 -4.05 6.86
N THR A 3 11.66 -5.13 6.30
CA THR A 3 12.48 -6.21 5.70
C THR A 3 12.23 -6.32 4.20
N ASP A 4 13.12 -7.00 3.47
CA ASP A 4 12.95 -7.27 2.04
C ASP A 4 11.62 -7.94 1.71
N ARG A 5 11.14 -8.81 2.61
CA ARG A 5 9.85 -9.48 2.48
C ARG A 5 8.68 -8.50 2.61
N SER A 6 8.82 -7.44 3.41
CA SER A 6 7.83 -6.36 3.49
C SER A 6 7.77 -5.58 2.20
N TYR A 7 8.92 -5.26 1.60
CA TYR A 7 8.98 -4.57 0.31
C TYR A 7 8.36 -5.42 -0.81
N ASN A 8 8.68 -6.71 -0.86
CA ASN A 8 8.06 -7.62 -1.82
C ASN A 8 6.54 -7.70 -1.65
N TYR A 9 6.06 -7.73 -0.40
CA TYR A 9 4.62 -7.65 -0.13
C TYR A 9 4.01 -6.35 -0.66
N LEU A 10 4.60 -5.19 -0.33
CA LEU A 10 4.10 -3.88 -0.78
C LEU A 10 4.08 -3.79 -2.31
N ALA A 11 5.10 -4.28 -3.00
CA ALA A 11 5.13 -4.34 -4.47
C ALA A 11 3.98 -5.16 -5.04
N ALA A 12 3.64 -6.30 -4.42
CA ALA A 12 2.48 -7.08 -4.82
C ALA A 12 1.15 -6.34 -4.57
N GLN A 13 1.06 -5.56 -3.49
CA GLN A 13 -0.16 -4.79 -3.17
C GLN A 13 -0.43 -3.64 -4.15
N VAL A 14 0.56 -3.17 -4.90
CA VAL A 14 0.33 -2.12 -5.93
C VAL A 14 -0.68 -2.59 -6.98
N TYR A 15 -0.71 -3.87 -7.34
CA TYR A 15 -1.69 -4.39 -8.31
C TYR A 15 -3.14 -4.38 -7.81
N GLU A 16 -3.32 -4.33 -6.49
CA GLU A 16 -4.64 -4.34 -5.86
C GLU A 16 -5.29 -2.94 -5.88
N VAL A 17 -4.61 -1.89 -6.35
CA VAL A 17 -5.21 -0.55 -6.52
C VAL A 17 -6.17 -0.47 -7.71
N ASP A 18 -6.08 -1.43 -8.64
CA ASP A 18 -6.90 -1.46 -9.85
C ASP A 18 -8.38 -1.73 -9.52
N LYS A 19 -9.20 -0.69 -9.61
CA LYS A 19 -10.62 -0.79 -9.27
C LYS A 19 -11.44 -1.67 -10.21
N ASN A 20 -10.92 -1.99 -11.40
CA ASN A 20 -11.62 -2.84 -12.36
C ASN A 20 -11.26 -4.32 -12.16
N LYS A 21 -10.15 -4.61 -11.47
CA LYS A 21 -9.71 -5.99 -11.17
C LYS A 21 -9.94 -6.40 -9.74
N ASN A 22 -10.07 -5.43 -8.83
CA ASN A 22 -10.32 -5.66 -7.42
C ASN A 22 -11.64 -5.05 -6.98
N SER A 23 -12.48 -5.83 -6.30
CA SER A 23 -13.74 -5.36 -5.73
C SER A 23 -13.53 -4.44 -4.52
N THR A 24 -12.37 -4.55 -3.86
CA THR A 24 -11.97 -3.71 -2.73
C THR A 24 -10.56 -3.15 -2.94
N PRO A 25 -10.39 -2.20 -3.88
CA PRO A 25 -9.07 -1.67 -4.19
C PRO A 25 -8.53 -0.82 -3.05
N TRP A 26 -7.21 -0.79 -2.88
CA TRP A 26 -6.57 0.08 -1.89
C TRP A 26 -6.81 1.56 -2.17
N ARG A 27 -7.03 2.32 -1.12
CA ARG A 27 -7.28 3.77 -1.13
C ARG A 27 -6.41 4.48 -0.10
N GLU A 28 -6.28 5.78 -0.26
CA GLU A 28 -5.64 6.64 0.73
C GLU A 28 -6.29 6.44 2.12
N GLY A 29 -5.45 6.30 3.15
CA GLY A 29 -5.86 6.03 4.53
C GLY A 29 -5.98 4.54 4.88
N ASP A 30 -6.00 3.63 3.91
CA ASP A 30 -6.07 2.20 4.18
C ASP A 30 -4.82 1.70 4.91
N LYS A 31 -5.00 0.66 5.72
CA LYS A 31 -3.93 0.08 6.54
C LYS A 31 -3.55 -1.30 6.03
N LEU A 32 -2.29 -1.43 5.66
CA LEU A 32 -1.66 -2.68 5.25
C LEU A 32 -0.95 -3.30 6.45
N LYS A 33 -1.08 -4.62 6.65
CA LYS A 33 -0.40 -5.31 7.75
C LYS A 33 0.12 -6.67 7.31
N LYS A 34 1.43 -6.88 7.42
CA LYS A 34 2.08 -8.18 7.21
C LYS A 34 3.39 -8.25 7.98
N TYR A 35 3.79 -9.47 8.38
CA TYR A 35 5.08 -9.72 9.07
C TYR A 35 5.35 -8.81 10.28
N SER A 36 4.31 -8.54 11.08
CA SER A 36 4.36 -7.62 12.23
C SER A 36 4.67 -6.15 11.90
N GLN A 37 4.76 -5.78 10.62
CA GLN A 37 4.80 -4.39 10.17
C GLN A 37 3.41 -3.92 9.76
N LYS A 38 3.18 -2.63 9.97
CA LYS A 38 1.95 -1.95 9.57
C LYS A 38 2.35 -0.74 8.72
N PHE A 39 1.57 -0.47 7.69
CA PHE A 39 1.73 0.68 6.82
C PHE A 39 0.38 1.36 6.62
N GLN A 40 0.42 2.65 6.33
CA GLN A 40 -0.73 3.39 5.84
C GLN A 40 -0.49 3.82 4.40
N VAL A 41 -1.51 3.65 3.57
CA VAL A 41 -1.53 4.16 2.21
C VAL A 41 -1.68 5.68 2.28
N LEU A 42 -0.70 6.39 1.72
CA LEU A 42 -0.70 7.85 1.65
C LEU A 42 -1.32 8.36 0.36
N GLN A 43 -1.15 7.62 -0.74
CA GLN A 43 -1.69 7.99 -2.04
C GLN A 43 -1.76 6.75 -2.93
N VAL A 44 -2.73 6.72 -3.84
CA VAL A 44 -2.85 5.72 -4.90
C VAL A 44 -3.04 6.42 -6.25
N GLU A 45 -2.53 5.80 -7.31
CA GLU A 45 -2.80 6.19 -8.69
C GLU A 45 -3.15 4.94 -9.49
N ASP A 46 -4.27 4.98 -10.22
CA ASP A 46 -4.75 3.93 -11.11
C ASP A 46 -5.11 4.57 -12.46
N ASN A 47 -4.09 4.75 -13.30
CA ASN A 47 -4.24 5.40 -14.59
C ASN A 47 -4.46 4.35 -15.68
N HIS A 48 -5.73 4.05 -15.95
CA HIS A 48 -6.10 3.09 -16.99
C HIS A 48 -5.73 3.54 -18.43
N LYS A 49 -5.41 4.82 -18.67
CA LYS A 49 -5.04 5.29 -20.01
C LYS A 49 -3.67 4.76 -20.43
N ASN A 50 -2.76 4.61 -19.47
CA ASN A 50 -1.41 4.07 -19.71
C ASN A 50 -1.11 2.80 -18.90
N GLY A 51 -2.08 2.28 -18.16
CA GLY A 51 -1.95 1.08 -17.33
C GLY A 51 -1.09 1.27 -16.09
N MET A 52 -0.80 2.51 -15.68
CA MET A 52 0.02 2.78 -14.51
C MET A 52 -0.76 2.53 -13.23
N GLN A 53 -0.12 1.80 -12.33
CA GLN A 53 -0.58 1.53 -10.96
C GLN A 53 0.53 1.94 -10.01
N ALA A 54 0.22 2.79 -9.04
CA ALA A 54 1.18 3.24 -8.05
C ALA A 54 0.52 3.38 -6.69
N MET A 55 1.31 3.12 -5.65
CA MET A 55 0.88 3.25 -4.26
C MET A 55 2.03 3.79 -3.42
N ALA A 56 1.81 4.94 -2.79
CA ALA A 56 2.71 5.50 -1.78
C ALA A 56 2.28 5.02 -0.40
N VAL A 57 3.22 4.55 0.41
CA VAL A 57 2.97 4.05 1.77
C VAL A 57 4.01 4.58 2.74
N ALA A 58 3.61 4.69 4.01
CA ALA A 58 4.53 4.97 5.10
C ALA A 58 4.33 3.96 6.24
N PRO A 59 5.41 3.58 6.96
CA PRO A 59 5.31 2.71 8.11
C PRO A 59 4.54 3.38 9.24
N LEU A 60 3.92 2.57 10.09
CA LEU A 60 3.23 3.02 11.29
C LEU A 60 4.04 2.70 12.55
N ASP A 61 4.07 3.64 13.49
CA ASP A 61 4.67 3.48 14.81
C ASP A 61 3.83 2.57 15.73
N LYS A 62 4.30 2.38 16.97
CA LYS A 62 3.58 1.57 17.99
C LYS A 62 2.21 2.15 18.33
N ASN A 63 2.02 3.46 18.17
CA ASN A 63 0.78 4.18 18.43
C ASN A 63 -0.13 4.27 17.18
N SER A 64 0.23 3.56 16.09
CA SER A 64 -0.47 3.61 14.80
C SER A 64 -0.52 4.99 14.16
N ARG A 65 0.49 5.81 14.42
CA ARG A 65 0.76 7.08 13.73
C ARG A 65 1.75 6.84 12.60
N VAL A 66 1.66 7.64 11.55
CA VAL A 66 2.61 7.59 10.45
C VAL A 66 3.99 7.99 10.98
N ASP A 67 4.96 7.11 10.77
CA ASP A 67 6.36 7.32 11.13
C ASP A 67 7.05 7.89 9.88
N ILE A 68 7.10 9.24 9.80
CA ILE A 68 7.64 10.02 8.67
C ILE A 68 8.96 10.66 9.05
#